data_AF-V8PFD8-F1
#
_entry.id   AF-V8PFD8-F1
#
_cell.length_a   1.000
_cell.length_b   1.000
_cell.length_c   1.000
_cell.angle_alpha   90.00
_cell.angle_beta   90.00
_cell.angle_gamma   90.00
#
_symmetry.space_group_name_H-M   'P 1'
#
loop_
_entity.id
_entity.type
_entity.pdbx_description
1 polymer ?
#
loop_
_entity_poly.entity_id
_entity_poly.type
_entity_poly.pdbx_seq_one_letter_code
_entity_poly.pdbx_strand_id
1 'polypeptide(L)'
;MNFGPWPGYRKKDQKPGLCIPPALLTLPTLAPFFFLLLTAGSTGAAPITIPEVRLVNGRTRCQGRVEIFYNNTWGTVCDDDWDIVDANVVCRQLGCSHAIGMPPALSFGRGQGPIFLDNVDCKGREAALKLLPTQSAKDPASKTTISSLKDKKRLGTTTTIMPITTLVVEDYKESFTDTVTVCDDDWDYPNAQVVCRQLGCGAAIGATVLGYFGYGSGPILLDNVDCIGTETELTDCFNLGWGQHNCGHHEDAGVLCRGFLRLVNGSHRCEGRVEMFYLSQWGTVCDDAWDLKDVKVVCRQLGCGGALAAFGEAQYGQGKGHIFLDNLKCKGDETSLLRCSHIRWNVHNCDHSEDAGALCHLL
;
A
#
# COMPACT_ATOMS: atom_id res chain seq x y z
N MET A 1 -23.85 8.22 46.66
CA MET A 1 -24.97 8.70 45.82
C MET A 1 -25.22 7.63 44.76
N ASN A 2 -26.48 7.21 44.64
CA ASN A 2 -27.04 6.34 43.60
C ASN A 2 -26.59 6.79 42.19
N PHE A 3 -26.41 5.96 41.17
CA PHE A 3 -27.37 4.98 40.62
C PHE A 3 -26.72 3.67 40.16
N GLY A 4 -27.46 2.57 40.36
CA GLY A 4 -27.19 1.24 39.78
C GLY A 4 -27.88 1.02 38.42
N PRO A 5 -28.32 -0.22 38.08
CA PRO A 5 -27.73 -0.97 36.97
C PRO A 5 -28.73 -1.63 35.95
N TRP A 6 -28.18 -2.27 34.89
CA TRP A 6 -28.77 -3.26 33.91
C TRP A 6 -29.72 -2.76 32.78
N PRO A 7 -30.12 -3.54 31.73
CA PRO A 7 -29.51 -4.71 31.02
C PRO A 7 -29.61 -4.70 29.45
N GLY A 8 -28.71 -5.45 28.77
CA GLY A 8 -28.97 -6.41 27.67
C GLY A 8 -29.47 -5.97 26.27
N TYR A 9 -28.79 -6.40 25.19
CA TYR A 9 -29.43 -6.83 23.94
C TYR A 9 -28.61 -7.87 23.14
N ARG A 10 -29.34 -8.75 22.45
CA ARG A 10 -28.94 -10.01 21.79
C ARG A 10 -28.22 -9.86 20.44
N LYS A 11 -27.48 -10.92 20.09
CA LYS A 11 -26.89 -11.33 18.79
C LYS A 11 -27.58 -10.79 17.53
N LYS A 12 -26.77 -10.40 16.54
CA LYS A 12 -27.03 -10.74 15.13
C LYS A 12 -25.76 -11.33 14.51
N ASP A 13 -25.90 -12.57 14.07
CA ASP A 13 -24.97 -13.25 13.19
C ASP A 13 -24.88 -12.48 11.86
N GLN A 14 -23.67 -12.14 11.41
CA GLN A 14 -23.40 -11.80 10.01
C GLN A 14 -22.23 -12.65 9.53
N LYS A 15 -22.57 -13.62 8.67
CA LYS A 15 -21.64 -14.40 7.86
C LYS A 15 -21.08 -13.50 6.73
N PRO A 16 -19.88 -13.80 6.21
CA PRO A 16 -19.26 -13.05 5.12
C PRO A 16 -20.10 -13.11 3.84
N GLY A 17 -20.25 -11.96 3.19
CA GLY A 17 -20.84 -11.84 1.85
C GLY A 17 -19.92 -12.47 0.81
N LEU A 18 -20.48 -13.36 0.00
CA LEU A 18 -19.82 -14.02 -1.12
C LEU A 18 -20.35 -13.36 -2.41
N CYS A 19 -19.47 -12.74 -3.21
CA CYS A 19 -19.79 -12.29 -4.55
C CYS A 19 -19.52 -13.43 -5.54
N ILE A 20 -20.57 -13.93 -6.21
CA ILE A 20 -20.48 -14.85 -7.36
C ILE A 20 -21.00 -14.11 -8.59
N PRO A 21 -20.35 -14.23 -9.77
CA PRO A 21 -20.71 -13.49 -10.98
C PRO A 21 -22.02 -13.99 -11.62
N PRO A 22 -22.75 -13.15 -12.37
CA PRO A 22 -23.92 -13.59 -13.12
C PRO A 22 -23.49 -14.30 -14.41
N ALA A 23 -23.93 -15.55 -14.55
CA ALA A 23 -24.03 -16.23 -15.84
C ALA A 23 -25.42 -15.98 -16.46
N LEU A 24 -25.41 -15.88 -17.79
CA LEU A 24 -26.43 -15.43 -18.71
C LEU A 24 -27.70 -16.32 -18.84
N LEU A 25 -28.80 -15.65 -19.26
CA LEU A 25 -29.99 -16.13 -20.01
C LEU A 25 -31.02 -16.96 -19.18
N THR A 26 -32.33 -16.70 -19.15
CA THR A 26 -33.31 -16.37 -20.20
C THR A 26 -34.60 -15.76 -19.59
N LEU A 27 -35.31 -14.91 -20.35
CA LEU A 27 -36.74 -14.55 -20.20
C LEU A 27 -37.61 -15.71 -20.79
N PRO A 28 -38.94 -15.87 -20.50
CA PRO A 28 -39.95 -14.80 -20.46
C PRO A 28 -41.20 -14.99 -19.56
N THR A 29 -42.10 -14.00 -19.67
CA THR A 29 -43.58 -14.00 -19.53
C THR A 29 -44.23 -13.30 -18.33
N LEU A 30 -45.33 -12.63 -18.68
CA LEU A 30 -46.05 -11.54 -18.04
C LEU A 30 -47.03 -12.00 -16.96
N ALA A 31 -47.23 -11.19 -15.92
CA ALA A 31 -48.56 -10.89 -15.37
C ALA A 31 -48.53 -9.59 -14.53
N PRO A 32 -49.60 -8.77 -14.58
CA PRO A 32 -49.64 -7.46 -13.93
C PRO A 32 -50.21 -7.59 -12.51
N PHE A 33 -49.54 -6.98 -11.52
CA PHE A 33 -50.17 -6.68 -10.24
C PHE A 33 -50.11 -5.18 -9.98
N PHE A 34 -51.28 -4.56 -10.10
CA PHE A 34 -51.69 -3.38 -9.36
C PHE A 34 -51.40 -3.61 -7.87
N PHE A 35 -50.72 -2.69 -7.18
CA PHE A 35 -51.28 -1.99 -6.02
C PHE A 35 -50.35 -0.91 -5.44
N LEU A 36 -50.98 0.22 -5.13
CA LEU A 36 -50.67 1.25 -4.14
C LEU A 36 -49.53 2.25 -4.41
N LEU A 37 -49.95 3.47 -4.80
CA LEU A 37 -49.19 4.70 -4.59
C LEU A 37 -48.91 4.89 -3.09
N LEU A 38 -47.64 4.78 -2.71
CA LEU A 38 -47.08 5.52 -1.58
C LEU A 38 -46.24 6.65 -2.18
N THR A 39 -46.74 7.88 -2.05
CA THR A 39 -45.97 9.09 -2.34
C THR A 39 -44.89 9.24 -1.27
N ALA A 40 -43.75 8.57 -1.46
CA ALA A 40 -42.52 8.96 -0.80
C ALA A 40 -42.03 10.23 -1.49
N GLY A 41 -42.21 11.38 -0.85
CA GLY A 41 -41.56 12.61 -1.26
C GLY A 41 -40.05 12.41 -1.20
N SER A 42 -39.43 12.13 -2.34
CA SER A 42 -37.98 12.19 -2.46
C SER A 42 -37.58 13.65 -2.31
N THR A 43 -36.91 13.99 -1.21
CA THR A 43 -35.98 15.12 -1.22
C THR A 43 -34.91 14.76 -2.23
N GLY A 44 -35.11 15.15 -3.48
CA GLY A 44 -34.22 14.87 -4.59
C GLY A 44 -32.91 15.61 -4.38
N ALA A 45 -31.96 14.98 -3.69
CA ALA A 45 -30.56 15.30 -3.90
C ALA A 45 -30.27 14.96 -5.36
N ALA A 46 -29.89 15.97 -6.13
CA ALA A 46 -29.57 15.78 -7.54
C ALA A 46 -28.45 14.72 -7.70
N PRO A 47 -28.50 13.91 -8.77
CA PRO A 47 -27.56 12.81 -8.94
C PRO A 47 -26.12 13.31 -9.01
N ILE A 48 -25.25 12.75 -8.17
CA ILE A 48 -23.80 12.96 -8.24
C ILE A 48 -23.31 12.30 -9.54
N THR A 49 -22.65 13.08 -10.39
CA THR A 49 -22.08 12.57 -11.65
C THR A 49 -20.58 12.35 -11.48
N ILE A 50 -20.11 11.14 -11.81
CA ILE A 50 -18.68 10.82 -11.90
C ILE A 50 -18.24 11.09 -13.35
N PRO A 51 -17.44 12.14 -13.61
CA PRO A 51 -16.98 12.44 -14.96
C PRO A 51 -15.91 11.44 -15.42
N GLU A 52 -15.80 11.24 -16.72
CA GLU A 52 -14.60 10.61 -17.29
C GLU A 52 -13.43 11.60 -17.17
N VAL A 53 -12.24 11.10 -16.84
CA VAL A 53 -11.04 11.91 -16.63
C VAL A 53 -9.95 11.45 -17.58
N ARG A 54 -9.08 12.37 -18.02
CA ARG A 54 -7.86 12.06 -18.75
C ARG A 54 -6.71 12.99 -18.35
N LEU A 55 -5.49 12.54 -18.63
CA LEU A 55 -4.29 13.37 -18.52
C LEU A 55 -3.76 13.70 -19.91
N VAL A 56 -3.53 15.00 -20.16
CA VAL A 56 -3.17 15.51 -21.48
C VAL A 56 -1.76 16.10 -21.46
N ASN A 57 -1.03 15.90 -22.57
CA ASN A 57 0.32 16.43 -22.83
C ASN A 57 1.43 15.97 -21.86
N GLY A 58 1.24 14.90 -21.10
CA GLY A 58 2.33 14.23 -20.40
C GLY A 58 3.06 13.22 -21.28
N ARG A 59 4.17 12.67 -20.77
CA ARG A 59 4.97 11.65 -21.47
C ARG A 59 4.37 10.25 -21.35
N THR A 60 3.50 10.03 -20.36
CA THR A 60 2.85 8.74 -20.06
C THR A 60 1.35 8.92 -19.87
N ARG A 61 0.60 7.82 -19.83
CA ARG A 61 -0.86 7.85 -19.55
C ARG A 61 -1.22 8.33 -18.13
N CYS A 62 -0.26 8.31 -17.21
CA CYS A 62 -0.42 8.73 -15.82
C CYS A 62 0.20 10.10 -15.53
N GLN A 63 0.65 10.82 -16.56
CA GLN A 63 1.23 12.15 -16.42
C GLN A 63 0.47 13.11 -17.33
N GLY A 64 0.19 14.33 -16.87
CA GLY A 64 -0.41 15.36 -17.72
C GLY A 64 -1.26 16.38 -16.98
N ARG A 65 -1.83 17.30 -17.75
CA ARG A 65 -2.89 18.21 -17.28
C ARG A 65 -4.19 17.43 -17.10
N VAL A 66 -4.89 17.67 -15.99
CA VAL A 66 -6.18 17.04 -15.70
C VAL A 66 -7.28 17.67 -16.56
N GLU A 67 -7.97 16.85 -17.33
CA GLU A 67 -9.17 17.23 -18.07
C GLU A 67 -10.30 16.25 -17.76
N ILE A 68 -11.52 16.77 -17.67
CA ILE A 68 -12.72 15.98 -17.38
C ILE A 68 -13.75 16.13 -18.50
N PHE A 69 -14.48 15.05 -18.77
CA PHE A 69 -15.53 15.01 -19.77
C PHE A 69 -16.88 15.24 -19.09
N TYR A 70 -17.55 16.33 -19.47
CA TYR A 70 -18.87 16.66 -18.98
C TYR A 70 -19.70 17.36 -20.05
N ASN A 71 -21.00 17.05 -20.09
CA ASN A 71 -21.95 17.59 -21.07
C ASN A 71 -21.42 17.54 -22.52
N ASN A 72 -20.91 16.37 -22.91
CA ASN A 72 -20.36 16.07 -24.23
C ASN A 72 -19.15 16.94 -24.66
N THR A 73 -18.45 17.57 -23.72
CA THR A 73 -17.29 18.43 -23.97
C THR A 73 -16.18 18.12 -22.97
N TRP A 74 -14.92 18.19 -23.41
CA TRP A 74 -13.76 18.14 -22.51
C TRP A 74 -13.47 19.54 -21.95
N GLY A 75 -13.16 19.61 -20.66
CA GLY A 75 -12.81 20.86 -19.98
C GLY A 75 -11.78 20.63 -18.88
N THR A 76 -11.30 21.72 -18.31
CA THR A 76 -10.18 21.72 -17.35
C THR A 76 -10.66 21.80 -15.91
N VAL A 77 -9.73 21.56 -14.98
CA VAL A 77 -9.90 21.80 -13.54
C VAL A 77 -9.05 23.00 -13.13
N CYS A 78 -9.61 23.91 -12.32
CA CYS A 78 -8.88 25.06 -11.77
C CYS A 78 -7.81 24.57 -10.78
N ASP A 79 -6.69 25.28 -10.71
CA ASP A 79 -5.59 25.03 -9.76
C ASP A 79 -5.77 25.73 -8.42
N ASP A 80 -6.81 26.58 -8.29
CA ASP A 80 -7.22 27.16 -7.02
C ASP A 80 -7.51 26.03 -6.01
N ASP A 81 -6.75 26.05 -4.90
CA ASP A 81 -6.75 25.06 -3.82
C ASP A 81 -6.44 23.60 -4.23
N TRP A 82 -6.01 23.37 -5.47
CA TRP A 82 -5.66 22.03 -5.96
C TRP A 82 -4.39 21.50 -5.30
N ASP A 83 -4.52 20.42 -4.54
CA ASP A 83 -3.41 19.83 -3.78
C ASP A 83 -3.13 18.35 -4.13
N ILE A 84 -2.10 17.78 -3.48
CA ILE A 84 -1.67 16.40 -3.74
C ILE A 84 -2.75 15.38 -3.39
N VAL A 85 -3.70 15.73 -2.51
CA VAL A 85 -4.84 14.90 -2.13
C VAL A 85 -5.84 14.82 -3.27
N ASP A 86 -6.16 15.93 -3.93
CA ASP A 86 -7.01 15.96 -5.13
C ASP A 86 -6.39 15.19 -6.29
N ALA A 87 -5.08 15.40 -6.49
CA ALA A 87 -4.30 14.70 -7.48
C ALA A 87 -4.34 13.18 -7.27
N ASN A 88 -4.24 12.71 -6.04
CA ASN A 88 -4.34 11.29 -5.70
C ASN A 88 -5.71 10.69 -6.03
N VAL A 89 -6.80 11.45 -5.85
CA VAL A 89 -8.14 11.02 -6.27
C VAL A 89 -8.20 10.82 -7.79
N VAL A 90 -7.59 11.71 -8.58
CA VAL A 90 -7.48 11.55 -10.04
C VAL A 90 -6.64 10.33 -10.42
N CYS A 91 -5.50 10.11 -9.74
CA CYS A 91 -4.65 8.95 -10.00
C CYS A 91 -5.43 7.64 -9.79
N ARG A 92 -6.14 7.54 -8.66
CA ARG A 92 -6.98 6.40 -8.32
C ARG A 92 -8.07 6.18 -9.36
N GLN A 93 -8.75 7.24 -9.79
CA GLN A 93 -9.81 7.17 -10.80
C GLN A 93 -9.31 6.66 -12.16
N LEU A 94 -8.08 6.97 -12.52
CA LEU A 94 -7.44 6.55 -13.77
C LEU A 94 -6.78 5.17 -13.71
N GLY A 95 -6.76 4.53 -12.53
CA GLY A 95 -6.00 3.30 -12.30
C GLY A 95 -4.48 3.51 -12.40
N CYS A 96 -4.02 4.73 -12.11
CA CYS A 96 -2.62 5.06 -11.86
C CYS A 96 -2.32 4.87 -10.36
N SER A 97 -1.04 4.89 -9.98
CA SER A 97 -0.61 4.78 -8.58
C SER A 97 -0.99 6.04 -7.78
N HIS A 98 -0.04 6.82 -7.30
CA HIS A 98 -0.26 8.04 -6.56
C HIS A 98 0.48 9.22 -7.18
N ALA A 99 -0.01 10.42 -6.92
CA ALA A 99 0.64 11.66 -7.33
C ALA A 99 1.95 11.82 -6.56
N ILE A 100 3.06 11.98 -7.27
CA ILE A 100 4.40 12.15 -6.68
C ILE A 100 4.88 13.60 -6.72
N GLY A 101 4.15 14.47 -7.41
CA GLY A 101 4.51 15.87 -7.51
C GLY A 101 3.57 16.71 -8.35
N MET A 102 3.66 18.01 -8.10
CA MET A 102 2.93 19.06 -8.80
C MET A 102 3.96 19.94 -9.49
N PRO A 103 4.24 19.72 -10.79
CA PRO A 103 5.18 20.56 -11.51
C PRO A 103 4.60 21.98 -11.66
N PRO A 104 5.45 22.98 -11.96
CA PRO A 104 4.99 24.35 -12.16
C PRO A 104 3.84 24.45 -13.17
N ALA A 105 2.91 25.38 -12.93
CA ALA A 105 1.81 25.68 -13.85
C ALA A 105 2.35 25.87 -15.28
N LEU A 106 1.62 25.36 -16.28
CA LEU A 106 1.98 25.27 -17.71
C LEU A 106 2.92 24.13 -18.13
N SER A 107 3.41 23.26 -17.23
CA SER A 107 4.37 22.21 -17.64
C SER A 107 3.82 21.24 -18.69
N PHE A 108 2.50 21.02 -18.74
CA PHE A 108 1.82 20.25 -19.79
C PHE A 108 1.04 21.12 -20.77
N GLY A 109 1.40 22.40 -20.88
CA GLY A 109 0.73 23.38 -21.71
C GLY A 109 -0.62 23.85 -21.14
N ARG A 110 -1.17 24.89 -21.78
CA ARG A 110 -2.43 25.51 -21.38
C ARG A 110 -3.62 24.64 -21.79
N GLY A 111 -4.57 24.45 -20.88
CA GLY A 111 -5.83 23.77 -21.20
C GLY A 111 -6.72 24.61 -22.11
N GLN A 112 -7.57 23.92 -22.87
CA GLN A 112 -8.52 24.52 -23.79
C GLN A 112 -9.95 24.12 -23.39
N GLY A 113 -10.92 24.99 -23.64
CA GLY A 113 -12.32 24.74 -23.30
C GLY A 113 -12.75 25.31 -21.93
N PRO A 114 -13.91 24.89 -21.42
CA PRO A 114 -14.47 25.39 -20.16
C PRO A 114 -13.73 24.84 -18.93
N ILE A 115 -13.79 25.57 -17.82
CA ILE A 115 -13.39 25.07 -16.50
C ILE A 115 -14.61 24.44 -15.85
N PHE A 116 -14.57 23.14 -15.58
CA PHE A 116 -15.71 22.39 -15.04
C PHE A 116 -15.65 22.17 -13.52
N LEU A 117 -14.47 22.25 -12.93
CA LEU A 117 -14.25 22.14 -11.49
C LEU A 117 -13.33 23.26 -11.02
N ASP A 118 -13.61 23.80 -9.85
CA ASP A 118 -12.89 24.91 -9.22
C ASP A 118 -12.96 24.75 -7.70
N ASN A 119 -11.88 25.07 -6.98
CA ASN A 119 -11.71 24.81 -5.54
C ASN A 119 -12.02 23.35 -5.19
N VAL A 120 -11.32 22.42 -5.84
CA VAL A 120 -11.44 21.00 -5.52
C VAL A 120 -10.86 20.81 -4.10
N ASP A 121 -11.60 20.13 -3.23
CA ASP A 121 -11.24 19.92 -1.82
C ASP A 121 -11.56 18.47 -1.45
N CYS A 122 -10.84 17.54 -2.05
CA CYS A 122 -10.94 16.12 -1.74
C CYS A 122 -10.40 15.84 -0.33
N LYS A 123 -10.97 14.84 0.33
CA LYS A 123 -10.49 14.32 1.62
C LYS A 123 -9.55 13.13 1.47
N GLY A 124 -9.25 12.71 0.24
CA GLY A 124 -8.31 11.63 -0.11
C GLY A 124 -8.91 10.23 -0.10
N ARG A 125 -10.15 10.06 0.39
CA ARG A 125 -10.87 8.76 0.44
C ARG A 125 -11.82 8.58 -0.73
N GLU A 126 -11.96 9.59 -1.58
CA GLU A 126 -12.85 9.55 -2.74
C GLU A 126 -12.33 8.59 -3.80
N ALA A 127 -13.22 7.79 -4.38
CA ALA A 127 -12.88 6.92 -5.50
C ALA A 127 -12.72 7.69 -6.83
N ALA A 128 -13.28 8.90 -6.92
CA ALA A 128 -13.30 9.73 -8.12
C ALA A 128 -13.66 11.19 -7.79
N LEU A 129 -13.30 12.10 -8.70
CA LEU A 129 -13.84 13.47 -8.70
C LEU A 129 -15.36 13.44 -8.89
N LYS A 130 -16.07 14.41 -8.31
CA LYS A 130 -17.54 14.48 -8.35
C LYS A 130 -17.99 15.83 -8.89
N LEU A 131 -18.86 15.80 -9.88
CA LEU A 131 -19.55 17.00 -10.35
C LEU A 131 -20.85 17.16 -9.56
N LEU A 132 -20.94 18.28 -8.83
CA LEU A 132 -22.18 18.73 -8.19
C LEU A 132 -22.93 19.67 -9.13
N PRO A 133 -24.27 19.63 -9.17
CA PRO A 133 -25.07 20.44 -10.10
C PRO A 133 -24.91 21.96 -9.92
N THR A 134 -24.34 22.43 -8.81
CA THR A 134 -24.06 23.84 -8.55
C THR A 134 -22.72 24.34 -9.09
N GLN A 135 -21.85 23.47 -9.63
CA GLN A 135 -20.55 23.85 -10.21
C GLN A 135 -20.60 24.02 -11.74
N SER A 136 -21.77 24.35 -12.30
CA SER A 136 -21.92 24.56 -13.73
C SER A 136 -20.98 25.66 -14.23
N ALA A 137 -20.00 25.25 -15.05
CA ALA A 137 -19.09 26.02 -15.89
C ALA A 137 -19.14 27.55 -15.68
N LYS A 138 -18.10 28.12 -15.06
CA LYS A 138 -17.86 29.57 -15.15
C LYS A 138 -17.58 29.92 -16.61
N ASP A 139 -18.57 30.50 -17.27
CA ASP A 139 -18.44 31.11 -18.59
C ASP A 139 -17.35 32.21 -18.54
N PRO A 140 -16.36 32.22 -19.45
CA PRO A 140 -15.31 33.24 -19.46
C PRO A 140 -15.80 34.69 -19.65
N ALA A 141 -17.11 34.92 -19.85
CA ALA A 141 -17.69 36.25 -20.05
C ALA A 141 -18.51 36.84 -18.87
N SER A 142 -18.66 36.16 -17.73
CA SER A 142 -19.48 36.69 -16.62
C SER A 142 -18.69 37.66 -15.70
N LYS A 143 -18.73 38.95 -16.04
CA LYS A 143 -18.38 40.04 -15.11
C LYS A 143 -19.52 40.24 -14.11
N THR A 144 -19.35 39.82 -12.85
CA THR A 144 -20.20 40.29 -11.72
C THR A 144 -19.43 40.38 -10.40
N THR A 145 -18.92 41.58 -10.14
CA THR A 145 -18.95 42.40 -8.90
C THR A 145 -18.86 41.76 -7.48
N ILE A 146 -17.65 41.86 -6.90
CA ILE A 146 -17.21 42.40 -5.57
C ILE A 146 -17.78 41.84 -4.22
N SER A 147 -16.81 41.63 -3.29
CA SER A 147 -16.79 41.75 -1.81
C SER A 147 -16.53 40.40 -1.11
N SER A 148 -15.42 40.14 -0.41
CA SER A 148 -14.74 40.98 0.58
C SER A 148 -13.26 40.58 0.70
N LEU A 149 -12.36 41.55 0.54
CA LEU A 149 -10.93 41.46 0.88
C LEU A 149 -10.75 41.78 2.37
N LYS A 150 -9.87 41.05 3.08
CA LYS A 150 -9.03 41.63 4.14
C LYS A 150 -7.61 41.08 4.10
N ASP A 151 -6.83 41.72 3.22
CA ASP A 151 -5.49 42.26 3.42
C ASP A 151 -4.39 41.43 4.13
N LYS A 152 -3.43 40.96 3.33
CA LYS A 152 -2.04 41.46 3.38
C LYS A 152 -1.45 41.64 1.97
N LYS A 153 -1.46 42.90 1.52
CA LYS A 153 -0.62 43.53 0.47
C LYS A 153 0.87 43.28 0.80
N ARG A 154 1.87 43.18 -0.09
CA ARG A 154 2.17 43.83 -1.38
C ARG A 154 3.46 43.13 -1.90
N LEU A 155 3.63 42.68 -3.15
CA LEU A 155 4.08 43.43 -4.34
C LEU A 155 4.54 42.32 -5.33
N GLY A 156 4.16 42.16 -6.60
CA GLY A 156 3.28 42.86 -7.52
C GLY A 156 3.56 42.25 -8.90
N THR A 157 2.53 41.77 -9.60
CA THR A 157 2.37 41.73 -11.08
C THR A 157 1.08 40.97 -11.36
N THR A 158 0.11 41.64 -11.98
CA THR A 158 -1.02 41.13 -12.76
C THR A 158 -1.45 39.67 -12.49
N THR A 159 -2.44 39.48 -11.61
CA THR A 159 -3.13 38.20 -11.41
C THR A 159 -3.75 37.78 -12.74
N THR A 160 -3.05 36.91 -13.45
CA THR A 160 -3.57 36.21 -14.62
C THR A 160 -4.28 35.00 -14.07
N ILE A 161 -5.60 34.94 -14.22
CA ILE A 161 -6.37 33.70 -13.98
C ILE A 161 -5.77 32.65 -14.93
N MET A 162 -5.05 31.67 -14.37
CA MET A 162 -4.29 30.67 -15.13
C MET A 162 -4.88 29.29 -14.84
N PRO A 163 -5.78 28.77 -15.70
CA PRO A 163 -6.48 27.51 -15.44
C PRO A 163 -5.58 26.31 -15.79
N ILE A 164 -4.66 25.91 -14.91
CA ILE A 164 -3.70 24.84 -15.24
C ILE A 164 -3.32 23.98 -14.04
N THR A 165 -4.14 22.97 -13.78
CA THR A 165 -3.76 21.82 -12.95
C THR A 165 -2.84 20.88 -13.71
N THR A 166 -1.66 20.65 -13.14
CA THR A 166 -0.59 19.88 -13.78
C THR A 166 -0.23 18.72 -12.85
N LEU A 167 -0.38 17.48 -13.29
CA LEU A 167 -0.17 16.28 -12.48
C LEU A 167 0.97 15.43 -13.04
N VAL A 168 1.93 15.06 -12.20
CA VAL A 168 2.94 14.05 -12.52
C VAL A 168 2.74 12.82 -11.65
N VAL A 169 2.46 11.69 -12.30
CA VAL A 169 2.61 10.36 -11.71
C VAL A 169 3.68 9.65 -12.51
N GLU A 170 4.71 9.17 -11.83
CA GLU A 170 5.64 8.23 -12.43
C GLU A 170 4.98 6.87 -12.57
N ASP A 171 5.20 6.25 -13.73
CA ASP A 171 5.00 4.81 -13.90
C ASP A 171 6.07 4.15 -13.03
N TYR A 172 5.65 3.47 -11.97
CA TYR A 172 6.51 2.97 -10.88
C TYR A 172 7.36 1.79 -11.36
N LYS A 173 8.27 2.02 -12.31
CA LYS A 173 9.18 0.98 -12.79
C LYS A 173 10.59 1.41 -13.19
N GLU A 174 10.95 2.69 -13.18
CA GLU A 174 12.36 3.07 -13.37
C GLU A 174 12.80 4.21 -12.44
N SER A 175 13.71 3.86 -11.54
CA SER A 175 14.68 4.75 -10.86
C SER A 175 14.22 5.54 -9.63
N PHE A 176 14.05 4.85 -8.49
CA PHE A 176 14.36 5.46 -7.19
C PHE A 176 15.72 4.96 -6.70
N THR A 177 16.64 5.88 -6.48
CA THR A 177 17.91 5.64 -5.77
C THR A 177 17.84 6.06 -4.30
N ASP A 178 16.70 6.60 -3.84
CA ASP A 178 16.50 7.04 -2.47
C ASP A 178 15.56 6.09 -1.73
N THR A 179 15.96 5.66 -0.54
CA THR A 179 15.14 4.82 0.34
C THR A 179 13.96 5.65 0.87
N VAL A 180 12.78 5.06 0.98
CA VAL A 180 11.58 5.68 1.59
C VAL A 180 11.17 4.87 2.82
N THR A 181 10.54 5.50 3.81
CA THR A 181 10.17 4.84 5.07
C THR A 181 8.69 5.03 5.45
N VAL A 182 8.25 4.30 6.47
CA VAL A 182 6.89 4.29 7.03
C VAL A 182 7.01 4.51 8.53
N CYS A 183 6.11 5.31 9.11
CA CYS A 183 6.09 5.56 10.55
C CYS A 183 5.51 4.36 11.33
N ASP A 184 6.00 4.17 12.55
CA ASP A 184 5.61 3.11 13.48
C ASP A 184 4.39 3.44 14.36
N ASP A 185 3.83 4.65 14.23
CA ASP A 185 2.56 5.01 14.85
C ASP A 185 1.43 4.10 14.35
N ASP A 186 0.74 3.48 15.30
CA ASP A 186 -0.25 2.41 15.07
C ASP A 186 0.29 1.18 14.30
N TRP A 187 1.61 0.98 14.25
CA TRP A 187 2.22 -0.12 13.50
C TRP A 187 2.15 -1.47 14.21
N ASP A 188 1.32 -2.37 13.69
CA ASP A 188 0.98 -3.62 14.35
C ASP A 188 1.13 -4.89 13.46
N TYR A 189 0.70 -6.04 13.99
CA TYR A 189 0.82 -7.32 13.31
C TYR A 189 0.05 -7.39 11.97
N PRO A 190 -1.23 -6.97 11.87
CA PRO A 190 -1.93 -6.79 10.59
C PRO A 190 -1.13 -6.02 9.54
N ASN A 191 -0.52 -4.90 9.89
CA ASN A 191 0.32 -4.12 8.97
C ASN A 191 1.51 -4.96 8.48
N ALA A 192 2.22 -5.60 9.41
CA ALA A 192 3.34 -6.48 9.06
C ALA A 192 2.90 -7.66 8.17
N GLN A 193 1.71 -8.21 8.39
CA GLN A 193 1.17 -9.32 7.62
C GLN A 193 0.89 -8.92 6.17
N VAL A 194 0.39 -7.70 5.93
CA VAL A 194 0.20 -7.16 4.58
C VAL A 194 1.55 -7.01 3.89
N VAL A 195 2.52 -6.34 4.52
CA VAL A 195 3.85 -6.14 3.94
C VAL A 195 4.53 -7.48 3.62
N CYS A 196 4.53 -8.42 4.55
CA CYS A 196 5.18 -9.72 4.34
C CYS A 196 4.55 -10.51 3.20
N ARG A 197 3.23 -10.38 3.00
CA ARG A 197 2.54 -11.02 1.89
C ARG A 197 2.78 -10.29 0.57
N GLN A 198 2.72 -8.97 0.58
CA GLN A 198 3.01 -8.10 -0.57
C GLN A 198 4.40 -8.37 -1.15
N LEU A 199 5.40 -8.54 -0.28
CA LEU A 199 6.78 -8.88 -0.67
C LEU A 199 6.98 -10.35 -1.09
N GLY A 200 5.95 -11.20 -1.00
CA GLY A 200 6.07 -12.64 -1.25
C GLY A 200 6.83 -13.41 -0.15
N CYS A 201 7.08 -12.78 0.99
CA CYS A 201 7.75 -13.35 2.16
C CYS A 201 6.78 -14.09 3.11
N GLY A 202 5.57 -14.43 2.66
CA GLY A 202 4.61 -15.24 3.42
C GLY A 202 4.05 -14.57 4.67
N ALA A 203 3.91 -15.34 5.75
CA ALA A 203 3.31 -14.85 7.01
C ALA A 203 4.25 -13.89 7.75
N ALA A 204 3.70 -12.90 8.43
CA ALA A 204 4.47 -12.11 9.39
C ALA A 204 4.77 -12.93 10.65
N ILE A 205 5.94 -12.68 11.23
CA ILE A 205 6.33 -13.11 12.58
C ILE A 205 6.04 -11.97 13.56
N GLY A 206 6.23 -10.72 13.13
CA GLY A 206 5.90 -9.55 13.94
C GLY A 206 6.19 -8.23 13.25
N ALA A 207 5.65 -7.17 13.84
CA ALA A 207 5.96 -5.78 13.53
C ALA A 207 7.08 -5.28 14.44
N THR A 208 7.96 -4.43 13.92
CA THR A 208 9.02 -3.79 14.69
C THR A 208 8.85 -2.27 14.63
N VAL A 209 9.21 -1.61 15.71
CA VAL A 209 9.02 -0.17 15.94
C VAL A 209 10.35 0.48 16.33
N LEU A 210 10.37 1.80 16.45
CA LEU A 210 11.45 2.65 16.92
C LEU A 210 12.76 2.49 16.13
N GLY A 211 12.66 2.33 14.81
CA GLY A 211 13.82 2.14 13.95
C GLY A 211 14.65 0.91 14.33
N TYR A 212 13.99 -0.20 14.68
CA TYR A 212 14.62 -1.44 15.16
C TYR A 212 15.79 -1.96 14.30
N PHE A 213 15.76 -1.69 12.99
CA PHE A 213 16.80 -2.08 12.03
C PHE A 213 17.80 -0.96 11.71
N GLY A 214 17.74 0.14 12.46
CA GLY A 214 18.40 1.40 12.14
C GLY A 214 17.42 2.42 11.58
N TYR A 215 17.80 3.68 11.65
CA TYR A 215 17.03 4.80 11.12
C TYR A 215 17.25 4.87 9.61
N GLY A 216 16.16 5.01 8.87
CA GLY A 216 16.21 5.30 7.46
C GLY A 216 16.67 6.72 7.18
N SER A 217 16.61 7.07 5.91
CA SER A 217 16.96 8.37 5.40
C SER A 217 16.04 8.68 4.23
N GLY A 218 15.65 9.95 4.06
CA GLY A 218 14.78 10.36 2.98
C GLY A 218 13.37 10.66 3.47
N PRO A 219 12.34 10.59 2.63
CA PRO A 219 10.98 10.90 3.03
C PRO A 219 10.34 9.74 3.80
N ILE A 220 9.59 10.07 4.87
CA ILE A 220 8.64 9.18 5.52
C ILE A 220 7.31 9.36 4.80
N LEU A 221 6.75 8.28 4.27
CA LEU A 221 5.65 8.37 3.32
C LEU A 221 4.29 8.04 3.91
N LEU A 222 4.23 7.12 4.89
CA LEU A 222 2.97 6.68 5.48
C LEU A 222 3.03 6.78 6.99
N ASP A 223 1.88 7.09 7.59
CA ASP A 223 1.69 7.27 9.02
C ASP A 223 0.27 6.82 9.42
N ASN A 224 0.13 6.37 10.67
CA ASN A 224 -1.03 5.68 11.24
C ASN A 224 -1.61 4.65 10.26
N VAL A 225 -0.75 3.75 9.79
CA VAL A 225 -1.19 2.68 8.89
C VAL A 225 -2.06 1.72 9.69
N ASP A 226 -3.29 1.50 9.24
CA ASP A 226 -4.26 0.63 9.92
C ASP A 226 -4.83 -0.37 8.92
N CYS A 227 -4.18 -1.54 8.87
CA CYS A 227 -4.58 -2.67 8.04
C CYS A 227 -5.50 -3.64 8.81
N ILE A 228 -6.43 -4.25 8.10
CA ILE A 228 -7.18 -5.43 8.57
C ILE A 228 -6.28 -6.69 8.54
N GLY A 229 -5.24 -6.70 7.70
CA GLY A 229 -4.30 -7.81 7.51
C GLY A 229 -4.58 -8.66 6.26
N THR A 230 -5.56 -8.26 5.45
CA THR A 230 -6.03 -8.99 4.25
C THR A 230 -5.89 -8.19 2.96
N GLU A 231 -5.38 -6.97 3.04
CA GLU A 231 -5.07 -6.04 1.97
C GLU A 231 -3.90 -6.53 1.11
N THR A 232 -3.99 -6.33 -0.21
CA THR A 232 -2.97 -6.80 -1.16
C THR A 232 -1.67 -6.02 -1.03
N GLU A 233 -1.77 -4.71 -0.92
CA GLU A 233 -0.64 -3.80 -0.78
C GLU A 233 -0.81 -2.95 0.49
N LEU A 234 0.29 -2.52 1.09
CA LEU A 234 0.27 -1.64 2.28
C LEU A 234 -0.50 -0.33 2.03
N THR A 235 -0.50 0.15 0.79
CA THR A 235 -1.20 1.37 0.37
C THR A 235 -2.70 1.23 0.30
N ASP A 236 -3.24 0.01 0.34
CA ASP A 236 -4.67 -0.25 0.38
C ASP A 236 -5.24 -0.11 1.80
N CYS A 237 -4.36 -0.12 2.81
CA CYS A 237 -4.73 0.10 4.21
C CYS A 237 -5.06 1.57 4.48
N PHE A 238 -5.82 1.82 5.55
CA PHE A 238 -6.00 3.19 6.01
C PHE A 238 -4.64 3.80 6.37
N ASN A 239 -4.47 5.09 6.09
CA ASN A 239 -3.33 5.92 6.47
C ASN A 239 -3.74 7.40 6.42
N LEU A 240 -2.92 8.30 6.96
CA LEU A 240 -3.18 9.75 6.94
C LEU A 240 -2.97 10.43 5.59
N GLY A 241 -2.46 9.72 4.60
CA GLY A 241 -2.08 10.24 3.29
C GLY A 241 -0.56 10.40 3.13
N TRP A 242 -0.10 10.40 1.88
CA TRP A 242 1.31 10.40 1.53
C TRP A 242 2.07 11.63 2.07
N GLY A 243 3.14 11.39 2.82
CA GLY A 243 3.97 12.44 3.43
C GLY A 243 3.27 13.25 4.52
N GLN A 244 2.06 12.86 4.92
CA GLN A 244 1.36 13.47 6.06
C GLN A 244 1.69 12.67 7.31
N HIS A 245 2.70 13.11 8.04
CA HIS A 245 3.16 12.48 9.25
C HIS A 245 3.70 13.51 10.24
N ASN A 246 3.73 13.16 11.51
CA ASN A 246 4.45 13.91 12.55
C ASN A 246 5.75 13.21 12.99
N CYS A 247 6.07 12.07 12.37
CA CYS A 247 7.19 11.24 12.76
C CYS A 247 8.56 11.73 12.27
N GLY A 248 9.63 11.27 12.92
CA GLY A 248 11.01 11.31 12.42
C GLY A 248 11.59 9.90 12.28
N HIS A 249 12.76 9.72 11.63
CA HIS A 249 13.30 8.37 11.35
C HIS A 249 13.60 7.48 12.56
N HIS A 250 13.62 8.04 13.77
CA HIS A 250 13.62 7.24 15.00
C HIS A 250 12.32 6.43 15.23
N GLU A 251 11.28 6.71 14.46
CA GLU A 251 9.95 6.08 14.44
C GLU A 251 9.76 5.29 13.14
N ASP A 252 10.83 4.91 12.44
CA ASP A 252 10.70 4.08 11.24
C ASP A 252 10.22 2.67 11.62
N ALA A 253 9.12 2.26 10.98
CA ALA A 253 8.51 0.95 11.10
C ALA A 253 9.33 -0.14 10.37
N GLY A 254 9.22 -1.37 10.86
CA GLY A 254 9.79 -2.54 10.20
C GLY A 254 8.95 -3.80 10.37
N VAL A 255 9.31 -4.85 9.65
CA VAL A 255 8.59 -6.13 9.67
C VAL A 255 9.56 -7.31 9.76
N LEU A 256 9.12 -8.36 10.44
CA LEU A 256 9.78 -9.66 10.44
C LEU A 256 8.89 -10.64 9.69
N CYS A 257 9.35 -11.13 8.54
CA CYS A 257 8.59 -12.08 7.73
C CYS A 257 9.11 -13.51 7.89
N ARG A 258 8.21 -14.48 7.80
CA ARG A 258 8.53 -15.91 7.90
C ARG A 258 9.28 -16.42 6.67
N GLY A 259 8.93 -15.92 5.49
CA GLY A 259 9.41 -16.38 4.18
C GLY A 259 10.82 -15.92 3.80
N PHE A 260 11.59 -15.35 4.72
CA PHE A 260 13.04 -15.28 4.56
C PHE A 260 13.72 -16.64 4.76
N LEU A 261 12.97 -17.66 5.21
CA LEU A 261 13.49 -18.99 5.50
C LEU A 261 12.47 -20.05 5.07
N ARG A 262 12.93 -21.15 4.45
CA ARG A 262 12.13 -22.34 4.16
C ARG A 262 12.96 -23.60 4.29
N LEU A 263 12.27 -24.73 4.45
CA LEU A 263 12.87 -26.06 4.38
C LEU A 263 12.40 -26.77 3.11
N VAL A 264 13.34 -27.27 2.31
CA VAL A 264 13.09 -27.87 1.00
C VAL A 264 13.53 -29.33 1.00
N ASN A 265 12.82 -30.18 0.24
CA ASN A 265 13.12 -31.61 0.09
C ASN A 265 13.08 -32.46 1.38
N GLY A 266 12.44 -31.98 2.46
CA GLY A 266 12.09 -32.83 3.59
C GLY A 266 10.78 -33.57 3.38
N SER A 267 10.47 -34.52 4.27
CA SER A 267 9.21 -35.27 4.22
C SER A 267 7.99 -34.43 4.61
N HIS A 268 8.22 -33.31 5.30
CA HIS A 268 7.21 -32.38 5.78
C HIS A 268 7.76 -30.96 5.99
N ARG A 269 6.89 -29.99 6.24
CA ARG A 269 7.20 -28.55 6.37
C ARG A 269 8.26 -28.15 7.43
N CYS A 270 8.53 -29.02 8.39
CA CYS A 270 9.45 -28.80 9.51
C CYS A 270 10.75 -29.64 9.39
N GLU A 271 11.08 -30.06 8.16
CA GLU A 271 12.30 -30.80 7.83
C GLU A 271 12.76 -30.41 6.42
N GLY A 272 14.08 -30.36 6.18
CA GLY A 272 14.64 -30.21 4.83
C GLY A 272 15.94 -29.40 4.80
N ARG A 273 16.43 -29.14 3.58
CA ARG A 273 17.52 -28.20 3.30
C ARG A 273 17.08 -26.79 3.67
N VAL A 274 17.96 -26.07 4.35
CA VAL A 274 17.72 -24.69 4.79
C VAL A 274 17.97 -23.75 3.63
N GLU A 275 16.93 -23.06 3.19
CA GLU A 275 17.03 -22.03 2.16
C GLU A 275 16.50 -20.69 2.66
N MET A 276 17.18 -19.62 2.27
CA MET A 276 16.87 -18.26 2.67
C MET A 276 16.56 -17.38 1.47
N PHE A 277 15.66 -16.42 1.65
CA PHE A 277 15.34 -15.43 0.62
C PHE A 277 16.09 -14.13 0.93
N TYR A 278 16.94 -13.69 0.03
CA TYR A 278 17.72 -12.44 0.18
C TYR A 278 17.95 -11.80 -1.18
N LEU A 279 17.83 -10.46 -1.26
CA LEU A 279 17.94 -9.67 -2.50
C LEU A 279 17.13 -10.25 -3.67
N SER A 280 15.87 -10.61 -3.41
CA SER A 280 14.94 -11.19 -4.38
C SER A 280 15.35 -12.55 -4.96
N GLN A 281 16.23 -13.29 -4.28
CA GLN A 281 16.70 -14.60 -4.71
C GLN A 281 16.70 -15.61 -3.55
N TRP A 282 16.47 -16.88 -3.88
CA TRP A 282 16.67 -17.99 -2.95
C TRP A 282 18.12 -18.47 -3.00
N GLY A 283 18.65 -18.80 -1.84
CA GLY A 283 19.99 -19.36 -1.68
C GLY A 283 20.07 -20.23 -0.43
N THR A 284 21.19 -20.92 -0.27
CA THR A 284 21.40 -21.94 0.78
C THR A 284 22.28 -21.41 1.92
N VAL A 285 22.42 -22.23 2.96
CA VAL A 285 23.30 -22.00 4.10
C VAL A 285 24.34 -23.11 4.09
N CYS A 286 25.62 -22.77 4.28
CA CYS A 286 26.69 -23.76 4.40
C CYS A 286 26.63 -24.48 5.76
N ASP A 287 27.01 -25.75 5.78
CA ASP A 287 27.06 -26.60 6.96
C ASP A 287 28.33 -26.43 7.82
N ASP A 288 29.29 -25.61 7.37
CA ASP A 288 30.45 -25.20 8.16
C ASP A 288 29.99 -24.56 9.48
N ALA A 289 30.39 -25.18 10.59
CA ALA A 289 29.98 -24.86 11.97
C ALA A 289 28.48 -25.02 12.28
N TRP A 290 27.68 -25.63 11.39
CA TRP A 290 26.25 -25.82 11.56
C TRP A 290 25.92 -26.81 12.69
N ASP A 291 25.21 -26.32 13.71
CA ASP A 291 24.88 -27.09 14.91
C ASP A 291 23.40 -27.02 15.34
N LEU A 292 23.05 -27.72 16.42
CA LEU A 292 21.68 -27.74 16.94
C LEU A 292 21.17 -26.38 17.44
N LYS A 293 22.05 -25.44 17.78
CA LYS A 293 21.65 -24.08 18.17
C LYS A 293 21.20 -23.30 16.94
N ASP A 294 21.86 -23.49 15.80
CA ASP A 294 21.43 -22.89 14.54
C ASP A 294 20.06 -23.44 14.12
N VAL A 295 19.91 -24.77 14.17
CA VAL A 295 18.61 -25.42 13.90
C VAL A 295 17.53 -24.95 14.88
N LYS A 296 17.86 -24.70 16.15
CA LYS A 296 16.89 -24.17 17.12
C LYS A 296 16.35 -22.81 16.69
N VAL A 297 17.19 -21.95 16.10
CA VAL A 297 16.76 -20.68 15.52
C VAL A 297 15.89 -20.92 14.28
N VAL A 298 16.28 -21.83 13.38
CA VAL A 298 15.47 -22.23 12.21
C VAL A 298 14.07 -22.67 12.62
N CYS A 299 13.98 -23.64 13.53
CA CYS A 299 12.71 -24.22 13.93
C CYS A 299 11.80 -23.18 14.57
N ARG A 300 12.35 -22.32 15.45
CA ARG A 300 11.58 -21.23 16.05
C ARG A 300 11.12 -20.21 14.99
N GLN A 301 12.00 -19.79 14.09
CA GLN A 301 11.67 -18.81 13.05
C GLN A 301 10.58 -19.36 12.12
N LEU A 302 10.60 -20.66 11.85
CA LEU A 302 9.59 -21.36 11.09
C LEU A 302 8.36 -21.74 11.92
N GLY A 303 8.24 -21.36 13.19
CA GLY A 303 7.11 -21.77 14.04
C GLY A 303 6.91 -23.29 14.11
N CYS A 304 7.99 -24.04 13.97
CA CYS A 304 8.09 -25.46 14.25
C CYS A 304 8.53 -25.64 15.71
N GLY A 305 8.55 -26.88 16.20
CA GLY A 305 8.87 -27.19 17.59
C GLY A 305 10.35 -27.06 17.91
N GLY A 306 10.83 -27.86 18.86
CA GLY A 306 12.27 -27.92 19.16
C GLY A 306 13.09 -28.46 17.99
N ALA A 307 14.37 -28.08 17.96
CA ALA A 307 15.37 -28.69 17.08
C ALA A 307 15.59 -30.16 17.44
N LEU A 308 15.65 -31.02 16.44
CA LEU A 308 15.91 -32.46 16.59
C LEU A 308 17.27 -32.85 16.02
N ALA A 309 17.62 -32.33 14.83
CA ALA A 309 18.91 -32.62 14.20
C ALA A 309 19.37 -31.49 13.26
N ALA A 310 20.69 -31.29 13.24
CA ALA A 310 21.41 -30.49 12.27
C ALA A 310 22.08 -31.44 11.28
N PHE A 311 21.81 -31.23 10.00
CA PHE A 311 22.33 -32.06 8.92
C PHE A 311 23.27 -31.23 8.05
N GLY A 312 24.37 -31.84 7.61
CA GLY A 312 25.28 -31.29 6.63
C GLY A 312 25.30 -32.15 5.36
N GLU A 313 26.35 -31.98 4.57
CA GLU A 313 26.68 -32.78 3.39
C GLU A 313 25.51 -32.90 2.40
N ALA A 314 24.70 -31.83 2.28
CA ALA A 314 23.53 -31.76 1.43
C ALA A 314 22.60 -32.97 1.58
N GLN A 315 22.35 -33.44 2.81
CA GLN A 315 21.53 -34.64 3.05
C GLN A 315 20.12 -34.59 2.41
N TYR A 316 19.52 -33.40 2.30
CA TYR A 316 18.24 -33.19 1.61
C TYR A 316 18.40 -32.84 0.12
N GLY A 317 19.54 -33.20 -0.45
CA GLY A 317 19.99 -32.85 -1.79
C GLY A 317 20.57 -31.44 -1.87
N GLN A 318 21.40 -31.26 -2.88
CA GLN A 318 22.05 -29.97 -3.20
C GLN A 318 21.03 -28.93 -3.66
N GLY A 319 21.20 -27.71 -3.18
CA GLY A 319 20.53 -26.52 -3.66
C GLY A 319 21.15 -25.97 -4.94
N LYS A 320 20.79 -24.73 -5.26
CA LYS A 320 21.23 -24.03 -6.47
C LYS A 320 21.38 -22.55 -6.17
N GLY A 321 22.25 -21.89 -6.94
CA GLY A 321 22.38 -20.43 -6.91
C GLY A 321 23.40 -19.99 -5.87
N HIS A 322 23.01 -19.04 -5.02
CA HIS A 322 23.89 -18.47 -4.01
C HIS A 322 23.92 -19.32 -2.73
N ILE A 323 25.08 -19.37 -2.07
CA ILE A 323 25.21 -19.79 -0.68
C ILE A 323 25.36 -18.50 0.13
N PHE A 324 24.31 -18.14 0.88
CA PHE A 324 24.23 -16.82 1.49
C PHE A 324 25.05 -16.68 2.76
N LEU A 325 25.07 -17.74 3.57
CA LEU A 325 25.66 -17.74 4.91
C LEU A 325 26.60 -18.92 5.08
N ASP A 326 27.68 -18.68 5.82
CA ASP A 326 28.74 -19.63 6.15
C ASP A 326 29.24 -19.33 7.58
N ASN A 327 29.70 -20.38 8.27
CA ASN A 327 30.22 -20.34 9.63
C ASN A 327 29.20 -19.75 10.60
N LEU A 328 27.95 -20.22 10.51
CA LEU A 328 26.88 -19.76 11.38
C LEU A 328 27.13 -20.22 12.81
N LYS A 329 27.01 -19.30 13.77
CA LYS A 329 27.28 -19.54 15.19
C LYS A 329 26.20 -18.89 16.03
N CYS A 330 24.99 -19.43 15.96
CA CYS A 330 23.89 -19.02 16.83
C CYS A 330 24.18 -19.41 18.29
N LYS A 331 23.70 -18.60 19.22
CA LYS A 331 23.56 -18.93 20.64
C LYS A 331 22.35 -19.83 20.90
N GLY A 332 21.35 -19.76 20.01
CA GLY A 332 20.12 -20.55 20.04
C GLY A 332 18.91 -19.78 20.60
N ASP A 333 19.07 -18.52 20.97
CA ASP A 333 18.02 -17.64 21.47
C ASP A 333 17.66 -16.49 20.50
N GLU A 334 18.36 -16.39 19.37
CA GLU A 334 18.12 -15.41 18.30
C GLU A 334 16.75 -15.57 17.61
N THR A 335 16.07 -14.46 17.37
CA THR A 335 14.75 -14.46 16.71
C THR A 335 14.79 -14.86 15.22
N SER A 336 15.97 -14.84 14.59
CA SER A 336 16.17 -15.16 13.17
C SER A 336 17.63 -15.56 12.90
N LEU A 337 17.88 -16.39 11.88
CA LEU A 337 19.24 -16.75 11.45
C LEU A 337 20.09 -15.53 11.07
N LEU A 338 19.46 -14.45 10.61
CA LEU A 338 20.13 -13.18 10.25
C LEU A 338 20.81 -12.50 11.45
N ARG A 339 20.49 -12.92 12.68
CA ARG A 339 21.02 -12.33 13.91
C ARG A 339 22.10 -13.16 14.55
N CYS A 340 22.36 -14.35 14.01
CA CYS A 340 23.46 -15.18 14.48
C CYS A 340 24.79 -14.60 14.02
N SER A 341 25.85 -14.90 14.75
CA SER A 341 27.19 -14.55 14.28
C SER A 341 27.50 -15.37 13.04
N HIS A 342 27.93 -14.70 11.97
CA HIS A 342 28.37 -15.29 10.71
C HIS A 342 29.43 -14.37 10.09
N ILE A 343 30.16 -14.83 9.07
CA ILE A 343 31.26 -14.05 8.47
C ILE A 343 30.72 -12.80 7.75
N ARG A 344 30.26 -12.98 6.51
CA ARG A 344 29.65 -11.94 5.65
C ARG A 344 28.75 -12.63 4.63
N TRP A 345 27.76 -11.90 4.14
CA TRP A 345 26.86 -12.36 3.09
C TRP A 345 27.61 -12.74 1.81
N ASN A 346 27.25 -13.89 1.22
CA ASN A 346 27.86 -14.42 -0.01
C ASN A 346 29.40 -14.58 0.05
N VAL A 347 29.98 -14.64 1.25
CA VAL A 347 31.41 -14.91 1.45
C VAL A 347 31.52 -16.27 2.12
N HIS A 348 31.88 -17.27 1.32
CA HIS A 348 32.00 -18.66 1.76
C HIS A 348 33.11 -19.38 1.00
N ASN A 349 33.62 -20.48 1.55
CA ASN A 349 34.47 -21.45 0.84
C ASN A 349 33.73 -22.72 0.45
N CYS A 350 32.42 -22.77 0.68
CA CYS A 350 31.62 -23.96 0.47
C CYS A 350 31.14 -24.12 -0.97
N ASP A 351 30.80 -25.35 -1.35
CA ASP A 351 29.96 -25.65 -2.52
C ASP A 351 28.60 -26.24 -2.10
N HIS A 352 27.71 -26.53 -3.05
CA HIS A 352 26.36 -27.01 -2.72
C HIS A 352 26.32 -28.43 -2.13
N SER A 353 27.42 -29.18 -2.14
CA SER A 353 27.53 -30.43 -1.39
C SER A 353 27.57 -30.18 0.13
N GLU A 354 27.84 -28.95 0.56
CA GLU A 354 27.89 -28.51 1.96
C GLU A 354 26.61 -27.76 2.37
N ASP A 355 25.50 -27.93 1.65
CA ASP A 355 24.25 -27.26 2.00
C ASP A 355 23.64 -27.84 3.29
N ALA A 356 23.40 -26.98 4.26
CA ALA A 356 22.86 -27.32 5.57
C ALA A 356 21.38 -27.75 5.53
N GLY A 357 21.04 -28.67 6.40
CA GLY A 357 19.69 -29.20 6.62
C GLY A 357 19.25 -29.12 8.08
N ALA A 358 17.93 -29.06 8.28
CA ALA A 358 17.31 -28.98 9.60
C ALA A 358 16.18 -30.00 9.74
N LEU A 359 16.05 -30.56 10.94
CA LEU A 359 14.88 -31.33 11.37
C LEU A 359 14.37 -30.77 12.69
N CYS A 360 13.08 -30.46 12.71
CA CYS A 360 12.37 -29.91 13.85
C CYS A 360 11.24 -30.84 14.30
N HIS A 361 10.77 -30.66 15.53
CA HIS A 361 9.46 -31.19 15.93
C HIS A 361 8.34 -30.57 15.09
N LEU A 362 7.32 -31.37 14.77
CA LEU A 362 6.03 -30.87 14.33
C LEU A 362 5.26 -30.39 15.57
N LEU A 363 4.82 -29.13 15.56
CA LEU A 363 3.92 -28.55 16.57
C LEU A 363 2.45 -28.75 16.19
#